data_AF-A1Y9Q0-F1
#
_entry.id   AF-A1Y9Q0-F1
#
_cell.length_a   1.000
_cell.length_b   1.000
_cell.length_c   1.000
_cell.angle_alpha   90.00
_cell.angle_beta   90.00
_cell.angle_gamma   90.00
#
_symmetry.space_group_name_H-M   'P 1'
#
loop_
_entity.id
_entity.type
_entity.pdbx_description
1 polymer ?
#
loop_
_entity_poly.entity_id
_entity_poly.type
_entity_poly.pdbx_seq_one_letter_code
_entity_poly.pdbx_strand_id
1 'polypeptide(L)'
;AEEYIYQDFIALPWKVVVVLLLALFTLATTLSNAFVIATVYRTRKLHTPANYLIASLAVTDLLVSILVMPISTMYTVTGRWTLGQVVCDLWLSS
;
A
#
# COMPACT_ATOMS: atom_id res chain seq x y z
N ALA A 1 21.04 -5.48 25.40
CA ALA A 1 19.66 -5.02 25.62
C ALA A 1 18.78 -5.86 24.71
N GLU A 2 17.92 -6.72 25.27
CA GLU A 2 16.93 -7.42 24.44
C GLU A 2 15.92 -6.39 23.95
N GLU A 3 15.80 -6.25 22.64
CA GLU A 3 14.81 -5.37 22.02
C GLU A 3 13.44 -6.04 22.17
N TYR A 4 12.69 -5.65 23.20
CA TYR A 4 11.36 -6.19 23.45
C TYR A 4 10.38 -5.68 22.38
N ILE A 5 9.98 -6.57 21.48
CA ILE A 5 9.00 -6.25 20.43
C ILE A 5 7.61 -6.32 21.05
N TYR A 6 6.97 -5.16 21.28
CA TYR A 6 5.61 -5.06 21.82
C TYR A 6 4.59 -5.90 21.05
N GLN A 7 4.82 -6.11 19.75
CA GLN A 7 3.97 -6.89 18.85
C GLN A 7 3.84 -8.36 19.25
N ASP A 8 4.79 -8.92 20.00
CA ASP A 8 4.73 -10.30 20.49
C ASP A 8 3.69 -10.45 21.62
N PHE A 9 3.39 -9.38 22.36
CA PHE A 9 2.36 -9.37 23.41
C PHE A 9 0.95 -9.01 22.89
N ILE A 10 0.83 -8.52 21.66
CA ILE A 10 -0.47 -8.16 21.08
C ILE A 10 -1.27 -9.43 20.77
N ALA A 11 -2.49 -9.50 21.30
CA ALA A 11 -3.41 -10.58 21.07
C ALA A 11 -3.76 -10.75 19.57
N LEU A 12 -3.90 -12.00 19.13
CA LEU A 12 -4.29 -12.36 17.76
C LEU A 12 -5.50 -11.58 17.19
N PRO A 13 -6.61 -11.33 17.93
CA PRO A 13 -7.75 -10.58 17.37
C PRO A 13 -7.37 -9.17 16.92
N TRP A 14 -6.49 -8.48 17.65
CA TRP A 14 -6.05 -7.14 17.25
C TRP A 14 -5.21 -7.16 15.98
N LYS A 15 -4.32 -8.14 15.84
CA LYS A 15 -3.56 -8.36 14.61
C LYS A 15 -4.49 -8.59 13.42
N VAL A 16 -5.52 -9.41 13.60
CA VAL A 16 -6.53 -9.68 12.55
C VAL A 16 -7.31 -8.41 12.20
N VAL A 17 -7.75 -7.62 13.17
CA VAL A 17 -8.45 -6.35 12.92
C VAL A 17 -7.59 -5.39 12.11
N VAL A 18 -6.31 -5.23 12.48
CA VAL A 18 -5.37 -4.35 11.76
C VAL A 18 -5.18 -4.81 10.32
N VAL A 19 -4.97 -6.12 10.10
CA VAL A 19 -4.83 -6.69 8.75
C VAL A 19 -6.10 -6.46 7.92
N LEU A 20 -7.28 -6.68 8.49
CA LEU A 20 -8.55 -6.47 7.79
C LEU A 20 -8.78 -5.01 7.42
N LEU A 21 -8.48 -4.08 8.33
CA LEU A 21 -8.60 -2.64 8.06
C LEU A 21 -7.62 -2.21 6.95
N LEU A 22 -6.35 -2.62 7.03
CA LEU A 22 -5.35 -2.31 6.01
C LEU A 22 -5.72 -2.92 4.65
N ALA A 23 -6.23 -4.15 4.63
CA ALA A 23 -6.73 -4.78 3.40
C ALA A 23 -7.92 -4.02 2.81
N LEU A 24 -8.86 -3.56 3.65
CA LEU A 24 -10.00 -2.77 3.21
C LEU A 24 -9.55 -1.43 2.58
N PHE A 25 -8.65 -0.70 3.24
CA PHE A 25 -8.08 0.53 2.68
C PHE A 25 -7.33 0.26 1.38
N THR A 26 -6.53 -0.79 1.33
CA THR A 26 -5.80 -1.22 0.12
C THR A 26 -6.76 -1.48 -1.04
N LEU A 27 -7.85 -2.22 -0.80
CA LEU A 27 -8.89 -2.49 -1.81
C LEU A 27 -9.59 -1.21 -2.25
N ALA A 28 -9.97 -0.34 -1.31
CA ALA A 28 -10.63 0.92 -1.62
C ALA A 28 -9.76 1.81 -2.51
N THR A 29 -8.49 2.01 -2.14
CA THR A 29 -7.50 2.78 -2.92
C THR A 29 -7.26 2.14 -4.29
N THR A 30 -7.22 0.81 -4.36
CA THR A 30 -7.02 0.10 -5.63
C THR A 30 -8.21 0.32 -6.57
N LEU A 31 -9.43 0.18 -6.07
CA LEU A 31 -10.65 0.37 -6.86
C LEU A 31 -10.83 1.82 -7.30
N SER A 32 -10.56 2.80 -6.41
CA SER A 32 -10.70 4.22 -6.75
C SER A 32 -9.71 4.64 -7.85
N ASN A 33 -8.44 4.24 -7.73
CA ASN A 33 -7.42 4.61 -8.71
C ASN A 33 -7.59 3.87 -10.03
N ALA A 34 -8.00 2.59 -10.00
CA ALA A 34 -8.37 1.86 -11.21
C ALA A 34 -9.54 2.53 -11.95
N PHE A 35 -10.55 3.02 -11.21
CA PHE A 35 -11.67 3.75 -11.79
C PHE A 35 -11.24 5.07 -12.46
N VAL A 36 -10.32 5.82 -11.83
CA VAL A 36 -9.75 7.04 -12.39
C VAL A 36 -9.03 6.75 -13.71
N ILE A 37 -8.15 5.75 -13.74
CA ILE A 37 -7.41 5.34 -14.95
C ILE A 37 -8.39 4.90 -16.05
N ALA A 38 -9.39 4.08 -15.71
CA ALA A 38 -10.41 3.63 -16.65
C ALA A 38 -11.21 4.80 -17.23
N THR A 39 -11.53 5.81 -16.42
CA THR A 39 -12.27 7.00 -16.84
C THR A 39 -11.47 7.85 -17.83
N VAL A 40 -10.19 8.10 -17.53
CA VAL A 40 -9.27 8.83 -18.43
C VAL A 40 -9.07 8.07 -19.73
N TYR A 41 -8.88 6.75 -19.68
CA TYR A 41 -8.68 5.91 -20.86
C TYR A 41 -9.92 5.82 -21.76
N ARG A 42 -11.11 5.68 -21.15
CA ARG A 42 -12.37 5.52 -21.90
C ARG A 42 -12.85 6.84 -22.53
N THR A 43 -12.50 7.97 -21.94
CA THR A 43 -13.00 9.27 -22.36
C THR A 43 -11.97 10.00 -23.21
N ARG A 44 -12.07 9.87 -24.54
CA ARG A 44 -11.18 10.55 -25.52
C ARG A 44 -11.08 12.07 -25.31
N LYS A 45 -12.13 12.72 -24.77
CA LYS A 45 -12.15 14.16 -24.44
C LYS A 45 -11.21 14.53 -23.29
N LEU A 46 -10.78 13.56 -22.48
CA LEU A 46 -9.87 13.75 -21.36
C LEU A 46 -8.40 13.52 -21.74
N HIS A 47 -8.04 13.32 -23.01
CA HIS A 47 -6.63 13.17 -23.43
C HIS A 47 -5.89 14.51 -23.46
N THR A 48 -5.75 15.15 -22.31
CA THR A 48 -4.99 16.38 -22.11
C THR A 48 -3.78 16.10 -21.20
N PRO A 49 -2.70 16.90 -21.28
CA PRO A 49 -1.52 16.71 -20.44
C PRO A 49 -1.85 16.68 -18.93
N ALA A 50 -2.80 17.49 -18.49
CA ALA A 50 -3.27 17.53 -17.11
C ALA A 50 -3.88 16.19 -16.64
N ASN A 51 -4.67 15.53 -17.49
CA ASN A 51 -5.30 14.26 -17.12
C ASN A 51 -4.31 13.08 -17.18
N TYR A 52 -3.25 13.18 -17.97
CA TYR A 52 -2.14 12.22 -17.91
C TYR A 52 -1.39 12.29 -16.57
N LEU A 53 -1.24 13.48 -15.98
CA LEU A 53 -0.68 13.62 -14.62
C LEU A 53 -1.59 12.99 -13.57
N ILE A 54 -2.91 13.13 -13.70
CA ILE A 54 -3.87 12.47 -12.80
C ILE A 54 -3.78 10.94 -12.97
N ALA A 55 -3.67 10.47 -14.20
CA ALA A 55 -3.50 9.04 -14.46
C ALA A 55 -2.18 8.50 -13.91
N SER A 56 -1.07 9.23 -14.02
CA SER A 56 0.20 8.80 -13.44
C SER A 56 0.16 8.77 -11.92
N LEU A 57 -0.50 9.76 -11.29
CA LEU A 57 -0.74 9.75 -9.85
C LEU A 57 -1.52 8.50 -9.43
N ALA A 58 -2.60 8.18 -10.13
CA ALA A 58 -3.40 6.99 -9.88
C ALA A 58 -2.59 5.69 -10.07
N VAL A 59 -1.67 5.63 -11.04
CA VAL A 59 -0.76 4.49 -11.22
C VAL A 59 0.21 4.36 -10.06
N THR A 60 0.78 5.47 -9.57
CA THR A 60 1.65 5.48 -8.39
C THR A 60 0.89 4.99 -7.15
N ASP A 61 -0.33 5.46 -6.94
CA ASP A 61 -1.14 5.02 -5.80
C ASP A 61 -1.50 3.53 -5.86
N LEU A 62 -1.72 2.97 -7.06
CA LEU A 62 -1.90 1.52 -7.26
C LEU A 62 -0.62 0.74 -6.92
N LEU A 63 0.55 1.25 -7.32
CA LEU A 63 1.82 0.62 -7.00
C LEU A 63 2.06 0.63 -5.49
N VAL A 64 1.77 1.74 -4.81
CA VAL A 64 1.88 1.86 -3.35
C VAL A 64 0.91 0.92 -2.65
N SER A 65 -0.36 0.84 -3.10
CA SER A 65 -1.34 -0.06 -2.48
C SER A 65 -0.96 -1.54 -2.64
N ILE A 66 -0.34 -1.92 -3.76
CA ILE A 66 0.03 -3.32 -4.04
C ILE A 66 1.39 -3.70 -3.43
N LEU A 67 2.35 -2.79 -3.37
CA LEU A 67 3.72 -3.09 -2.93
C LEU A 67 3.98 -2.65 -1.50
N VAL A 68 3.60 -1.43 -1.13
CA VAL A 68 3.97 -0.82 0.16
C VAL A 68 3.04 -1.28 1.29
N MET A 69 1.73 -1.31 1.07
CA MET A 69 0.74 -1.73 2.08
C MET A 69 0.95 -3.17 2.59
N PRO A 70 1.17 -4.21 1.76
CA PRO A 70 1.35 -5.57 2.27
C PRO A 70 2.68 -5.76 3.01
N ILE A 71 3.76 -5.13 2.54
CA ILE A 71 5.06 -5.12 3.23
C ILE A 71 4.92 -4.43 4.60
N SER A 72 4.26 -3.27 4.63
CA SER A 72 3.97 -2.53 5.86
C SER A 72 3.09 -3.36 6.82
N THR A 73 2.10 -4.10 6.29
CA THR A 73 1.24 -4.98 7.09
C THR A 73 2.06 -6.11 7.72
N MET A 74 2.95 -6.76 6.95
CA MET A 74 3.83 -7.80 7.46
C MET A 74 4.74 -7.26 8.56
N TYR A 75 5.38 -6.12 8.32
CA TYR A 75 6.25 -5.47 9.29
C TYR A 75 5.50 -5.05 10.55
N THR A 76 4.31 -4.47 10.39
CA THR A 76 3.45 -4.08 11.51
C THR A 76 3.05 -5.30 12.33
N VAL A 77 2.66 -6.43 11.74
CA VAL A 77 2.18 -7.61 12.50
C VAL A 77 3.30 -8.39 13.18
N THR A 78 4.48 -8.44 12.56
CA THR A 78 5.62 -9.22 13.05
C THR A 78 6.60 -8.41 13.89
N GLY A 79 6.61 -7.08 13.73
CA GLY A 79 7.59 -6.19 14.35
C GLY A 79 9.04 -6.46 13.92
N ARG A 80 9.24 -7.27 12.87
CA ARG A 80 10.56 -7.72 12.41
C ARG A 80 10.64 -7.59 10.90
N TRP A 81 11.80 -7.15 10.42
CA TRP A 81 12.08 -7.08 9.00
C TRP A 81 12.79 -8.34 8.52
N THR A 82 12.18 -9.11 7.60
CA THR A 82 12.69 -10.41 7.12
C THR A 82 12.97 -10.44 5.61
N LEU A 83 12.67 -9.38 4.88
CA LEU A 83 12.75 -9.32 3.40
C LEU A 83 14.15 -8.91 2.87
N GLY A 84 15.13 -8.71 3.74
CA GLY A 84 16.50 -8.30 3.39
C GLY A 84 16.68 -6.79 3.18
N GLN A 85 17.93 -6.33 3.10
CA GLN A 85 18.27 -4.91 3.16
C GLN A 85 17.84 -4.12 1.91
N VAL A 86 17.99 -4.70 0.72
CA VAL A 86 17.62 -4.03 -0.55
C VAL A 86 16.13 -3.69 -0.59
N VAL A 87 15.27 -4.60 -0.13
CA VAL A 87 13.82 -4.37 -0.08
C VAL A 87 13.48 -3.35 1.01
N CYS A 88 14.26 -3.30 2.10
CA CYS A 88 14.09 -2.32 3.16
C CYS A 88 14.35 -0.91 2.64
N ASP A 89 15.49 -0.72 1.96
CA ASP A 89 15.87 0.57 1.40
C ASP A 89 14.86 1.04 0.35
N LEU A 90 14.38 0.12 -0.49
CA LEU A 90 13.36 0.42 -1.48
C LEU A 90 12.03 0.83 -0.82
N TRP A 91 11.58 0.11 0.20
CA TRP A 91 10.35 0.40 0.94
C TRP A 91 10.44 1.70 1.76
N LEU A 92 11.62 2.04 2.29
CA LEU A 92 11.83 3.33 2.97
C LEU A 92 11.90 4.50 1.99
N SER A 93 12.37 4.25 0.76
CA SER A 93 12.52 5.25 -0.29
C SER A 93 11.26 5.52 -1.12
N SER A 94 10.20 4.71 -0.93
CA SER A 94 8.94 4.81 -1.68
C SER A 94 8.07 5.98 -1.26
#